data_AF-A0A2Z3I4A9-F1
#
_entry.id   AF-A0A2Z3I4A9-F1
#
_cell.length_a   1.000
_cell.length_b   1.000
_cell.length_c   1.000
_cell.angle_alpha   90.00
_cell.angle_beta   90.00
_cell.angle_gamma   90.00
#
_symmetry.space_group_name_H-M   'P 1'
#
loop_
_entity.id
_entity.type
_entity.pdbx_description
1 polymer ?
#
loop_
_entity_poly.entity_id
_entity_poly.type
_entity_poly.pdbx_seq_one_letter_code
_entity_poly.pdbx_strand_id
1 'polypeptide(L)'
;MTTFFYDWIKVTQVHNVQLPVVTDIVINTVECATGEITSTRQPSFFYQGSYSSNVKIQVRGNEITFDGNISRLGRTDNLYGFDSIDKAMTAINSVLAVYGLPPFTKTTKVTLAQSSDGKSALIADGAVFKRLDITTNIAVGKDNVNAYLKSLSTQKMGALHAAFVR
;
A
#
# COMPACT_ATOMS: atom_id res chain seq x y z
N MET A 1 -16.80 -21.82 6.52
CA MET A 1 -16.74 -20.47 5.90
C MET A 1 -15.33 -20.27 5.37
N THR A 2 -15.17 -20.03 4.08
CA THR A 2 -13.88 -19.65 3.49
C THR A 2 -13.49 -18.31 4.09
N THR A 3 -12.41 -18.28 4.86
CA THR A 3 -11.92 -17.06 5.52
C THR A 3 -10.94 -16.40 4.56
N PHE A 4 -11.27 -15.19 4.09
CA PHE A 4 -10.35 -14.39 3.28
C PHE A 4 -9.39 -13.61 4.18
N PHE A 5 -8.26 -13.21 3.65
CA PHE A 5 -7.29 -12.36 4.33
C PHE A 5 -6.74 -11.27 3.41
N TYR A 6 -6.25 -10.20 4.00
CA TYR A 6 -5.62 -9.08 3.30
C TYR A 6 -4.11 -9.29 3.22
N ASP A 7 -3.59 -9.28 2.01
CA ASP A 7 -2.19 -9.64 1.74
C ASP A 7 -1.36 -8.41 1.33
N TRP A 8 -1.72 -7.81 0.19
CA TRP A 8 -1.08 -6.61 -0.34
C TRP A 8 -1.95 -5.38 -0.10
N ILE A 9 -1.35 -4.32 0.42
CA ILE A 9 -2.03 -3.05 0.63
C ILE A 9 -1.20 -1.93 0.01
N LYS A 10 -1.85 -1.13 -0.83
CA LYS A 10 -1.35 0.18 -1.24
C LYS A 10 -2.29 1.25 -0.71
N VAL A 11 -1.77 2.13 0.12
CA VAL A 11 -2.53 3.19 0.79
C VAL A 11 -1.76 4.50 0.72
N THR A 12 -2.47 5.61 0.54
CA THR A 12 -1.90 6.96 0.56
C THR A 12 -2.71 7.86 1.48
N GLN A 13 -2.06 8.84 2.10
CA GLN A 13 -2.71 9.89 2.87
C GLN A 13 -1.91 11.18 2.80
N VAL A 14 -2.62 12.29 2.64
CA VAL A 14 -2.09 13.64 2.77
C VAL A 14 -2.29 14.09 4.21
N HIS A 15 -1.21 14.52 4.87
CA HIS A 15 -1.23 15.01 6.25
C HIS A 15 -1.24 16.54 6.29
N ASN A 16 -1.78 17.11 7.36
CA ASN A 16 -1.79 18.57 7.58
C ASN A 16 -0.48 19.09 8.18
N VAL A 17 0.56 18.26 8.22
CA VAL A 17 1.88 18.59 8.77
C VAL A 17 2.94 18.37 7.72
N GLN A 18 4.01 19.15 7.78
CA GLN A 18 5.20 18.90 6.99
C GLN A 18 5.86 17.60 7.49
N LEU A 19 6.14 16.68 6.57
CA LEU A 19 6.75 15.40 6.93
C LEU A 19 8.28 15.49 6.95
N PRO A 20 8.95 14.73 7.83
CA PRO A 20 10.40 14.69 7.88
C PRO A 20 11.00 14.05 6.63
N VAL A 21 12.26 14.40 6.35
CA VAL A 21 13.11 13.64 5.44
C VAL A 21 13.56 12.38 6.20
N VAL A 22 13.27 11.22 5.63
CA VAL A 22 13.51 9.91 6.25
C VAL A 22 14.72 9.21 5.61
N THR A 23 15.08 9.59 4.39
CA THR A 23 16.19 8.98 3.64
C THR A 23 17.43 9.86 3.64
N ASP A 24 18.61 9.25 3.45
CA ASP A 24 19.89 9.98 3.35
C ASP A 24 20.04 10.82 2.06
N ILE A 25 19.10 10.69 1.12
CA ILE A 25 19.15 11.35 -0.19
C ILE A 25 18.02 12.38 -0.29
N VAL A 26 18.38 13.61 -0.61
CA VAL A 26 17.43 14.67 -0.99
C VAL A 26 17.71 15.11 -2.41
N ILE A 27 16.66 15.24 -3.22
CA ILE A 27 16.70 15.69 -4.60
C ILE A 27 16.05 17.06 -4.66
N ASN A 28 16.85 18.08 -4.93
CA ASN A 28 16.39 19.44 -5.17
C ASN A 28 16.36 19.73 -6.67
N THR A 29 15.22 20.24 -7.14
CA THR A 29 15.11 20.86 -8.46
C THR A 29 15.37 22.35 -8.29
N VAL A 30 16.38 22.85 -8.99
CA VAL A 30 16.80 24.26 -8.91
C VAL A 30 16.57 24.92 -10.27
N GLU A 31 15.98 26.10 -10.28
CA GLU A 31 15.85 26.91 -11.48
C GLU A 31 17.20 27.53 -11.84
N CYS A 32 17.72 27.22 -13.03
CA CYS A 32 19.06 27.65 -13.42
C CYS A 32 19.22 29.17 -13.56
N ALA A 33 18.14 29.90 -13.82
CA ALA A 33 18.20 31.35 -14.04
C ALA A 33 18.29 32.14 -12.73
N THR A 34 17.58 31.70 -11.69
CA THR A 34 17.45 32.41 -10.41
C THR A 34 18.26 31.76 -9.28
N GLY A 35 18.60 30.47 -9.43
CA GLY A 35 19.19 29.66 -8.37
C GLY A 35 18.18 29.24 -7.29
N GLU A 36 16.88 29.52 -7.47
CA GLU A 36 15.85 29.16 -6.50
C GLU A 36 15.49 27.68 -6.54
N ILE A 37 15.23 27.10 -5.37
CA ILE A 37 14.78 25.71 -5.25
C ILE A 37 13.27 25.66 -5.53
N THR A 38 12.91 25.09 -6.68
CA THR A 38 11.51 24.94 -7.10
C THR A 38 10.83 23.74 -6.45
N SER A 39 11.60 22.68 -6.14
CA SER A 39 11.04 21.47 -5.54
C SER A 39 12.09 20.70 -4.76
N THR A 40 11.68 20.14 -3.62
CA THR A 40 12.48 19.22 -2.80
C THR A 40 11.72 17.91 -2.65
N ARG A 41 12.38 16.79 -2.95
CA ARG A 41 11.81 15.45 -2.80
C ARG A 41 12.85 14.46 -2.28
N GLN A 42 12.38 13.34 -1.75
CA GLN A 42 13.21 12.20 -1.37
C GLN A 42 12.83 10.95 -2.18
N PRO A 43 13.77 10.03 -2.45
CA PRO A 43 13.45 8.77 -3.10
C PRO A 43 12.51 7.92 -2.22
N SER A 44 11.83 6.96 -2.85
CA SER A 44 11.16 5.91 -2.07
C SER A 44 12.21 5.02 -1.41
N PHE A 45 11.89 4.52 -0.23
CA PHE A 45 12.75 3.58 0.49
C PHE A 45 11.99 2.30 0.78
N PHE A 46 12.73 1.26 1.15
CA PHE A 46 12.18 -0.03 1.51
C PHE A 46 12.39 -0.26 3.00
N TYR A 47 11.33 -0.65 3.70
CA TYR A 47 11.45 -1.26 5.01
C TYR A 47 11.62 -2.77 4.79
N GLN A 48 12.76 -3.29 5.22
CA GLN A 48 13.11 -4.70 5.10
C GLN A 48 12.71 -5.44 6.38
N GLY A 49 11.71 -6.30 6.27
CA GLY A 49 11.32 -7.22 7.33
C GLY A 49 12.16 -8.50 7.31
N SER A 50 11.85 -9.41 8.23
CA SER A 50 12.44 -10.75 8.26
C SER A 50 12.10 -11.53 6.98
N TYR A 51 12.97 -12.47 6.59
CA TYR A 51 12.75 -13.40 5.46
C TYR A 51 12.60 -12.75 4.07
N SER A 52 13.37 -11.67 3.82
CA SER A 52 13.42 -10.94 2.53
C SER A 52 12.09 -10.32 2.10
N SER A 53 11.22 -10.03 3.06
CA SER A 53 9.99 -9.26 2.84
C SER A 53 10.32 -7.78 2.83
N ASN A 54 9.94 -7.07 1.76
CA ASN A 54 10.18 -5.64 1.62
C ASN A 54 8.85 -4.93 1.38
N VAL A 55 8.62 -3.84 2.11
CA VAL A 55 7.50 -2.92 1.84
C VAL A 55 8.08 -1.58 1.41
N LYS A 56 7.44 -0.95 0.42
CA LYS A 56 7.89 0.32 -0.13
C LYS A 56 7.14 1.46 0.55
N ILE A 57 7.89 2.44 1.03
CA ILE A 57 7.36 3.68 1.61
C ILE A 57 7.85 4.85 0.77
N GLN A 58 6.95 5.78 0.48
CA GLN A 58 7.25 7.00 -0.24
C GLN A 58 6.67 8.19 0.50
N VAL A 59 7.51 9.17 0.77
CA VAL A 59 7.14 10.45 1.37
C VAL A 59 7.35 11.55 0.33
N ARG A 60 6.29 12.32 0.03
CA ARG A 60 6.32 13.43 -0.93
C ARG A 60 5.64 14.65 -0.31
N GLY A 61 6.44 15.65 0.10
CA GLY A 61 5.89 16.82 0.79
C GLY A 61 5.19 16.40 2.08
N ASN A 62 3.87 16.52 2.10
CA ASN A 62 3.01 16.09 3.20
C ASN A 62 2.22 14.79 2.93
N GLU A 63 2.47 14.11 1.81
CA GLU A 63 1.83 12.85 1.46
C GLU A 63 2.72 11.64 1.79
N ILE A 64 2.12 10.61 2.40
CA ILE A 64 2.72 9.30 2.60
C ILE A 64 2.01 8.28 1.73
N THR A 65 2.77 7.49 0.99
CA THR A 65 2.29 6.29 0.31
C THR A 65 3.01 5.07 0.87
N PHE A 66 2.24 4.06 1.28
CA PHE A 66 2.70 2.72 1.61
C PHE A 66 2.26 1.75 0.51
N ASP A 67 3.15 0.85 0.10
CA ASP A 67 2.90 -0.15 -0.94
C ASP A 67 3.65 -1.44 -0.62
N GLY A 68 2.94 -2.49 -0.23
CA GLY A 68 3.60 -3.78 0.03
C GLY A 68 2.70 -4.87 0.60
N ASN A 69 3.27 -6.07 0.64
CA ASN A 69 2.68 -7.22 1.33
C ASN A 69 2.97 -7.08 2.84
N ILE A 70 1.97 -6.63 3.59
CA ILE A 70 2.08 -6.47 5.04
C ILE A 70 1.96 -7.83 5.77
N SER A 71 1.29 -8.80 5.16
CA SER A 71 1.02 -10.10 5.77
C SER A 71 2.28 -10.98 5.87
N ARG A 72 3.21 -10.81 4.93
CA ARG A 72 4.51 -11.46 4.88
C ARG A 72 5.56 -10.77 5.75
N LEU A 73 5.33 -9.53 6.17
CA LEU A 73 6.32 -8.75 6.90
C LEU A 73 6.61 -9.41 8.26
N GLY A 74 7.83 -9.92 8.44
CA GLY A 74 8.23 -10.58 9.69
C GLY A 74 7.80 -12.04 9.83
N ARG A 75 7.30 -12.68 8.76
CA ARG A 75 6.84 -14.09 8.77
C ARG A 75 7.56 -14.96 7.74
N THR A 76 7.70 -16.24 8.06
CA THR A 76 8.30 -17.27 7.20
C THR A 76 7.38 -17.72 6.07
N ASP A 77 6.07 -17.80 6.32
CA ASP A 77 5.04 -18.23 5.37
C ASP A 77 4.08 -17.09 5.00
N ASN A 78 3.42 -17.26 3.85
CA ASN A 78 2.36 -16.36 3.35
C ASN A 78 1.00 -17.07 3.31
N LEU A 79 0.81 -18.14 4.11
CA LEU A 79 -0.39 -18.96 4.03
C LEU A 79 -1.59 -18.27 4.68
N TYR A 80 -1.36 -17.38 5.64
CA TYR A 80 -2.40 -16.64 6.35
C TYR A 80 -2.00 -15.19 6.55
N GLY A 81 -2.88 -14.26 6.21
CA GLY A 81 -2.68 -12.82 6.45
C GLY A 81 -3.60 -12.23 7.51
N PHE A 82 -3.84 -10.92 7.40
CA PHE A 82 -4.73 -10.22 8.33
C PHE A 82 -6.21 -10.51 7.98
N ASP A 83 -6.99 -10.86 9.00
CA ASP A 83 -8.44 -11.11 8.90
C ASP A 83 -9.26 -9.80 8.89
N SER A 84 -8.65 -8.66 9.20
CA SER A 84 -9.29 -7.35 9.18
C SER A 84 -8.35 -6.26 8.65
N ILE A 85 -8.94 -5.27 7.96
CA ILE A 85 -8.23 -4.07 7.49
C ILE A 85 -7.68 -3.29 8.69
N ASP A 86 -8.42 -3.20 9.79
CA ASP A 86 -7.97 -2.46 10.99
C ASP A 86 -6.68 -3.05 11.59
N LYS A 87 -6.55 -4.39 11.62
CA LYS A 87 -5.31 -5.04 12.08
C LYS A 87 -4.15 -4.80 11.10
N ALA A 88 -4.42 -4.88 9.80
CA ALA A 88 -3.41 -4.60 8.78
C ALA A 88 -2.92 -3.14 8.84
N MET A 89 -3.83 -2.18 9.02
CA MET A 89 -3.49 -0.77 9.19
C MET A 89 -2.72 -0.49 10.48
N THR A 90 -3.01 -1.22 11.57
CA THR A 90 -2.24 -1.14 12.81
C THR A 90 -0.79 -1.59 12.60
N ALA A 91 -0.58 -2.67 11.85
CA ALA A 91 0.77 -3.14 11.48
C ALA A 91 1.50 -2.12 10.59
N ILE A 92 0.82 -1.56 9.57
CA ILE A 92 1.39 -0.51 8.71
C ILE A 92 1.80 0.71 9.53
N ASN A 93 0.93 1.18 10.42
CA ASN A 93 1.21 2.34 11.28
C ASN A 93 2.38 2.08 12.23
N SER A 94 2.56 0.84 12.68
CA SER A 94 3.73 0.45 13.49
C SER A 94 5.03 0.56 12.70
N VAL A 95 5.03 0.21 11.40
CA VAL A 95 6.18 0.40 10.51
C VAL A 95 6.48 1.89 10.30
N LEU A 96 5.45 2.71 10.10
CA LEU A 96 5.62 4.17 9.95
C LEU A 96 6.22 4.81 11.21
N ALA A 97 5.80 4.36 12.39
CA ALA A 97 6.30 4.87 13.67
C ALA A 97 7.82 4.67 13.85
N VAL A 98 8.41 3.60 13.27
CA VAL A 98 9.87 3.38 13.28
C VAL A 98 10.63 4.55 12.65
N TYR A 99 10.02 5.22 11.68
CA TYR A 99 10.59 6.35 10.96
C TYR A 99 10.11 7.71 11.47
N GLY A 100 9.36 7.75 12.58
CA GLY A 100 8.75 8.97 13.10
C GLY A 100 7.69 9.58 12.18
N LEU A 101 7.12 8.78 11.27
CA LEU A 101 6.07 9.22 10.36
C LEU A 101 4.69 9.17 11.03
N PRO A 102 3.78 10.11 10.74
CA PRO A 102 2.43 10.08 11.28
C PRO A 102 1.66 8.85 10.77
N PRO A 103 0.73 8.33 11.59
CA PRO A 103 -0.07 7.16 11.23
C PRO A 103 -1.13 7.50 10.19
N PHE A 104 -1.53 6.51 9.41
CA PHE A 104 -2.74 6.56 8.61
C PHE A 104 -4.00 6.59 9.50
N THR A 105 -4.97 7.43 9.14
CA THR A 105 -6.24 7.61 9.86
C THR A 105 -7.43 7.15 9.02
N LYS A 106 -8.54 6.79 9.68
CA LYS A 106 -9.78 6.45 8.95
C LYS A 106 -10.30 7.70 8.24
N THR A 107 -10.67 7.53 6.97
CA THR A 107 -11.35 8.59 6.21
C THR A 107 -12.74 8.80 6.78
N THR A 108 -13.05 10.03 7.19
CA THR A 108 -14.36 10.43 7.70
C THR A 108 -15.14 11.31 6.72
N LYS A 109 -14.44 11.99 5.82
CA LYS A 109 -15.03 12.89 4.83
C LYS A 109 -14.32 12.77 3.51
N VAL A 110 -15.11 12.76 2.43
CA VAL A 110 -14.63 12.89 1.06
C VAL A 110 -15.28 14.11 0.44
N THR A 111 -14.46 15.03 -0.05
CA THR A 111 -14.90 16.26 -0.71
C THR A 111 -14.48 16.27 -2.17
N LEU A 112 -15.36 16.75 -3.04
CA LEU A 112 -15.00 17.05 -4.42
C LEU A 112 -14.32 18.42 -4.46
N ALA A 113 -13.05 18.45 -4.87
CA ALA A 113 -12.35 19.67 -5.20
C ALA A 113 -12.36 19.87 -6.71
N GLN A 114 -12.46 21.13 -7.14
CA GLN A 114 -12.37 21.51 -8.54
C GLN A 114 -11.26 22.55 -8.70
N SER A 115 -10.34 22.28 -9.61
CA SER A 115 -9.30 23.22 -10.00
C SER A 115 -9.90 24.31 -10.89
N SER A 116 -9.23 25.47 -10.97
CA SER A 116 -9.53 26.54 -11.94
C SER A 116 -9.62 26.04 -13.38
N ASP A 117 -8.86 24.99 -13.71
CA ASP A 117 -8.81 24.37 -15.04
C ASP A 117 -9.98 23.39 -15.30
N GLY A 118 -11.01 23.38 -14.44
CA GLY A 118 -12.19 22.52 -14.57
C GLY A 118 -11.97 21.05 -14.17
N LYS A 119 -10.75 20.66 -13.81
CA LYS A 119 -10.44 19.30 -13.32
C LYS A 119 -11.00 19.08 -11.93
N SER A 120 -11.75 18.01 -11.73
CA SER A 120 -12.25 17.62 -10.42
C SER A 120 -11.44 16.47 -9.82
N ALA A 121 -11.27 16.48 -8.50
CA ALA A 121 -10.57 15.45 -7.74
C ALA A 121 -11.31 15.17 -6.44
N LEU A 122 -11.31 13.92 -6.00
CA LEU A 122 -11.78 13.56 -4.66
C LEU A 122 -10.63 13.74 -3.67
N ILE A 123 -10.88 14.53 -2.64
CA ILE A 123 -9.97 14.74 -1.52
C ILE A 123 -10.58 14.06 -0.29
N ALA A 124 -9.81 13.18 0.34
CA ALA A 124 -10.17 12.53 1.59
C ALA A 124 -9.38 13.16 2.75
N ASP A 125 -9.98 13.18 3.93
CA ASP A 125 -9.34 13.64 5.19
C ASP A 125 -8.55 12.53 5.91
N GLY A 126 -8.45 11.35 5.31
CA GLY A 126 -7.74 10.20 5.85
C GLY A 126 -7.16 9.30 4.77
N ALA A 127 -6.93 8.05 5.15
CA ALA A 127 -6.29 7.05 4.31
C ALA A 127 -7.15 6.65 3.10
N VAL A 128 -6.51 6.66 1.92
CA VAL A 128 -7.11 6.27 0.65
C VAL A 128 -6.42 5.02 0.13
N PHE A 129 -7.15 3.91 0.09
CA PHE A 129 -6.67 2.68 -0.54
C PHE A 129 -6.57 2.85 -2.06
N LYS A 130 -5.40 2.55 -2.61
CA LYS A 130 -5.12 2.51 -4.06
C LYS A 130 -5.08 1.09 -4.61
N ARG A 131 -4.80 0.11 -3.75
CA ARG A 131 -4.84 -1.32 -4.06
C ARG A 131 -5.09 -2.12 -2.78
N LEU A 132 -5.91 -3.16 -2.89
CA LEU A 132 -6.16 -4.11 -1.82
C LEU A 132 -6.24 -5.50 -2.44
N ASP A 133 -5.30 -6.38 -2.08
CA ASP A 133 -5.32 -7.76 -2.52
C ASP A 133 -5.95 -8.61 -1.41
N ILE A 134 -7.05 -9.27 -1.78
CA ILE A 134 -7.82 -10.15 -0.91
C ILE A 134 -7.56 -11.58 -1.36
N THR A 135 -7.04 -12.39 -0.45
CA THR A 135 -6.62 -13.76 -0.73
C THR A 135 -7.52 -14.74 0.02
N THR A 136 -7.80 -15.89 -0.58
CA THR A 136 -8.54 -16.98 0.06
C THR A 136 -7.86 -18.29 -0.25
N ASN A 137 -7.63 -19.11 0.77
CA ASN A 137 -7.10 -20.46 0.60
C ASN A 137 -8.23 -21.40 0.16
N ILE A 138 -7.96 -22.18 -0.88
CA ILE A 138 -8.94 -23.10 -1.46
C ILE A 138 -8.31 -24.49 -1.52
N ALA A 139 -8.98 -25.45 -0.90
CA ALA A 139 -8.68 -26.86 -1.04
C ALA A 139 -9.61 -27.47 -2.09
N VAL A 140 -9.05 -28.28 -2.97
CA VAL A 140 -9.80 -29.03 -3.98
C VAL A 140 -9.65 -30.53 -3.71
N GLY A 141 -10.61 -31.34 -4.18
CA GLY A 141 -10.47 -32.79 -4.10
C GLY A 141 -9.23 -33.28 -4.86
N LYS A 142 -8.75 -34.47 -4.50
CA LYS A 142 -7.65 -35.13 -5.21
C LYS A 142 -7.91 -35.12 -6.72
N ASP A 143 -6.87 -34.81 -7.50
CA ASP A 143 -6.89 -34.74 -8.97
C ASP A 143 -7.77 -33.62 -9.58
N ASN A 144 -8.34 -32.71 -8.77
CA ASN A 144 -9.18 -31.60 -9.27
C ASN A 144 -8.46 -30.26 -9.47
N VAL A 145 -7.16 -30.16 -9.18
CA VAL A 145 -6.39 -28.90 -9.27
C VAL A 145 -6.48 -28.28 -10.67
N ASN A 146 -6.27 -29.08 -11.72
CA ASN A 146 -6.30 -28.57 -13.10
C ASN A 146 -7.71 -28.14 -13.53
N ALA A 147 -8.75 -28.88 -13.13
CA ALA A 147 -10.13 -28.52 -13.42
C ALA A 147 -10.50 -27.18 -12.76
N TYR A 148 -10.07 -26.98 -11.52
CA TYR A 148 -10.27 -25.75 -10.78
C TYR A 148 -9.54 -24.55 -11.41
N LEU A 149 -8.25 -24.70 -11.73
CA LEU A 149 -7.46 -23.65 -12.40
C LEU A 149 -8.04 -23.27 -13.77
N LYS A 150 -8.50 -24.26 -14.54
CA LYS A 150 -9.18 -24.02 -15.82
C LYS A 150 -10.45 -23.21 -15.61
N SER A 151 -11.27 -23.57 -14.62
CA SER A 151 -12.47 -22.80 -14.27
C SER A 151 -12.16 -21.38 -13.78
N LEU A 152 -11.06 -21.16 -13.07
CA LEU A 152 -10.65 -19.81 -12.66
C LEU A 152 -10.25 -18.95 -13.85
N SER A 153 -9.53 -19.55 -14.81
CA SER A 153 -9.05 -18.84 -16.01
C SER A 153 -10.17 -18.28 -16.89
N THR A 154 -11.39 -18.82 -16.79
CA THR A 154 -12.57 -18.34 -17.53
C THR A 154 -13.32 -17.20 -16.84
N GLN A 155 -12.99 -16.88 -15.58
CA GLN A 155 -13.67 -15.81 -14.85
C GLN A 155 -13.14 -14.43 -15.26
N LYS A 156 -14.08 -13.51 -15.54
CA LYS A 156 -13.79 -12.10 -15.84
C LYS A 156 -14.06 -11.24 -14.60
N MET A 157 -13.21 -11.37 -13.59
CA MET A 157 -13.11 -10.41 -12.49
C MET A 157 -11.67 -9.89 -12.44
N GLY A 158 -11.50 -8.60 -12.15
CA GLY A 158 -10.20 -7.92 -12.24
C GLY A 158 -9.08 -8.69 -11.53
N ALA A 159 -7.96 -8.89 -12.23
CA ALA A 159 -6.69 -9.45 -11.76
C ALA A 159 -6.77 -10.60 -10.72
N LEU A 160 -7.55 -11.64 -10.99
CA LEU A 160 -7.49 -12.89 -10.23
C LEU A 160 -6.15 -13.60 -10.46
N HIS A 161 -5.43 -13.88 -9.38
CA HIS A 161 -4.19 -14.66 -9.39
C HIS A 161 -4.32 -15.85 -8.44
N ALA A 162 -3.92 -17.04 -8.90
CA ALA A 162 -3.94 -18.26 -8.10
C ALA A 162 -2.53 -18.84 -8.02
N ALA A 163 -2.08 -19.12 -6.79
CA ALA A 163 -0.80 -19.78 -6.53
C ALA A 163 -1.06 -21.13 -5.83
N PHE A 164 -0.30 -22.16 -6.21
CA PHE A 164 -0.40 -23.50 -5.64
C PHE A 164 0.77 -23.76 -4.70
N VAL A 165 0.49 -24.28 -3.50
CA VAL A 165 1.49 -24.75 -2.55
C VAL A 165 1.48 -26.29 -2.61
N ARG A 166 2.62 -26.90 -2.92
CA ARG A 166 2.82 -28.36 -2.93
C ARG A 166 3.08 -28.87 -1.51
#